data_AF-A0A073KHI6-F1
#
_entry.id   AF-A0A073KHI6-F1
#
_cell.length_a   1.000
_cell.length_b   1.000
_cell.length_c   1.000
_cell.angle_alpha   90.00
_cell.angle_beta   90.00
_cell.angle_gamma   90.00
#
_symmetry.space_group_name_H-M   'P 1'
#
loop_
_entity.id
_entity.type
_entity.pdbx_description
1 polymer ?
#
loop_
_entity_poly.entity_id
_entity_poly.type
_entity_poly.pdbx_seq_one_letter_code
_entity_poly.pdbx_strand_id
1 'polypeptide(L)'
;MEDQLKDFIHYMIVEKGLAKNTVVSYERDLKSYVKYLQNVEQTKTFQEVTRIHIVNFLQYLKENGKSSKTLARHIASIRSFHQFSLRERAVEHDPSVHIETPQGERKLPKVLSVSEVEALLQTPKATSAFGIRDKAMLELLYATGLRVSELIALNLEDVHLTMGFVRCTGKGNKERIIPLGSLATEAIQRYIEKGRKELMGKKTVDALFLNHHGNRLSRQGFWKILKRLAKEANIEKELTPHTLRHSFATHLLENGADLRAVQEMLGHADISTTQIYTHVSKTRLKDVYKQFHPRA
;
A
#
# COMPACT_ATOMS: atom_id res chain seq x y z
N MET A 1 19.70 24.78 -11.20
CA MET A 1 19.24 23.38 -11.01
C MET A 1 18.33 23.22 -9.80
N GLU A 2 18.73 23.65 -8.59
CA GLU A 2 17.89 23.44 -7.39
C GLU A 2 16.54 24.17 -7.45
N ASP A 3 16.49 25.41 -7.95
CA ASP A 3 15.23 26.16 -8.01
C ASP A 3 14.26 25.57 -9.03
N GLN A 4 14.74 25.17 -10.21
CA GLN A 4 13.94 24.44 -11.20
C GLN A 4 13.36 23.13 -10.64
N LEU A 5 14.07 22.47 -9.73
CA LEU A 5 13.56 21.29 -9.03
C LEU A 5 12.46 21.66 -8.03
N LYS A 6 12.60 22.78 -7.30
CA LYS A 6 11.53 23.29 -6.41
C LYS A 6 10.28 23.65 -7.20
N ASP A 7 10.43 24.31 -8.35
CA ASP A 7 9.33 24.69 -9.24
C ASP A 7 8.59 23.44 -9.74
N PHE A 8 9.33 22.41 -10.16
CA PHE A 8 8.73 21.15 -10.57
C PHE A 8 7.98 20.45 -9.41
N ILE A 9 8.53 20.47 -8.19
CA ILE A 9 7.87 19.90 -7.01
C ILE A 9 6.58 20.67 -6.71
N HIS A 10 6.61 22.00 -6.81
CA HIS A 10 5.43 22.84 -6.66
C HIS A 10 4.36 22.51 -7.70
N TYR A 11 4.74 22.44 -8.98
CA TYR A 11 3.89 22.01 -10.09
C TYR A 11 3.24 20.63 -9.85
N MET A 12 4.01 19.64 -9.36
CA MET A 12 3.47 18.32 -9.04
C MET A 12 2.39 18.35 -7.95
N ILE A 13 2.55 19.24 -6.96
CA ILE A 13 1.63 19.37 -5.82
C ILE A 13 0.39 20.15 -6.22
N VAL A 14 0.57 21.33 -6.81
CA VAL A 14 -0.51 22.30 -7.02
C VAL A 14 -1.28 22.01 -8.31
N GLU A 15 -0.57 21.82 -9.42
CA GLU A 15 -1.23 21.70 -10.73
C GLU A 15 -1.60 20.26 -11.05
N LYS A 16 -0.71 19.30 -10.79
CA LYS A 16 -1.01 17.88 -11.05
C LYS A 16 -1.77 17.18 -9.92
N GLY A 17 -1.86 17.78 -8.73
CA GLY A 17 -2.53 17.18 -7.58
C GLY A 17 -2.01 15.77 -7.23
N LEU A 18 -0.71 15.52 -7.44
CA LEU A 18 -0.16 14.18 -7.23
C LEU A 18 -0.20 13.79 -5.75
N ALA A 19 -0.39 12.49 -5.50
CA ALA A 19 -0.34 11.96 -4.15
C ALA A 19 1.01 12.28 -3.48
N LYS A 20 0.98 12.71 -2.21
CA LYS A 20 2.18 13.09 -1.42
C LYS A 20 3.33 12.10 -1.53
N ASN A 21 3.04 10.79 -1.50
CA ASN A 21 4.07 9.76 -1.62
C ASN A 21 4.75 9.74 -3.01
N THR A 22 4.01 10.02 -4.08
CA THR A 22 4.57 10.14 -5.43
C THR A 22 5.51 11.34 -5.50
N VAL A 23 5.09 12.48 -4.95
CA VAL A 23 5.92 13.70 -4.87
C VAL A 23 7.22 13.44 -4.13
N VAL A 24 7.15 12.87 -2.92
CA VAL A 24 8.33 12.52 -2.11
C VAL A 24 9.26 11.54 -2.83
N SER A 25 8.69 10.57 -3.56
CA SER A 25 9.45 9.61 -4.37
C SER A 25 10.17 10.29 -5.53
N TYR A 26 9.49 11.17 -6.26
CA TYR A 26 10.06 11.88 -7.41
C TYR A 26 11.12 12.88 -6.97
N GLU A 27 10.85 13.64 -5.90
CA GLU A 27 11.82 14.56 -5.30
C GLU A 27 13.12 13.84 -4.91
N ARG A 28 13.02 12.67 -4.25
CA ARG A 28 14.20 11.88 -3.88
C ARG A 28 14.99 11.43 -5.11
N ASP A 29 14.28 10.93 -6.12
CA ASP A 29 14.90 10.42 -7.34
C ASP A 29 15.61 11.54 -8.11
N LEU A 30 14.97 12.71 -8.22
CA LEU A 30 15.51 13.89 -8.89
C LEU A 30 16.66 14.54 -8.12
N LYS A 31 16.61 14.59 -6.78
CA LYS A 31 17.76 15.02 -5.96
C LYS A 31 18.97 14.12 -6.18
N SER A 32 18.77 12.80 -6.26
CA SER A 32 19.84 11.85 -6.58
C SER A 32 20.40 12.08 -7.99
N TYR A 33 19.54 12.40 -8.95
CA TYR A 33 19.93 12.69 -10.32
C TYR A 33 20.73 14.00 -10.45
N VAL A 34 20.23 15.09 -9.86
CA VAL A 34 20.93 16.39 -9.83
C VAL A 34 22.29 16.27 -9.17
N LYS A 35 22.39 15.55 -8.04
CA LYS A 35 23.67 15.32 -7.37
C LYS A 35 24.66 14.56 -8.26
N TYR A 36 24.20 13.58 -9.03
CA TYR A 36 25.05 12.86 -9.97
C TYR A 36 25.50 13.76 -11.13
N LEU A 37 24.56 14.50 -11.72
CA LEU A 37 24.84 15.46 -12.80
C LEU A 37 25.88 16.51 -12.42
N GLN A 38 25.85 17.01 -11.18
CA GLN A 38 26.80 18.01 -10.70
C GLN A 38 28.15 17.42 -10.34
N ASN A 39 28.17 16.26 -9.67
CA ASN A 39 29.41 15.72 -9.09
C ASN A 39 30.19 14.80 -10.05
N VAL A 40 29.50 14.15 -10.99
CA VAL A 40 30.11 13.16 -11.90
C VAL A 40 30.19 13.74 -13.31
N GLU A 41 29.07 14.18 -13.86
CA GLU A 41 29.00 14.73 -15.23
C GLU A 41 29.42 16.22 -15.29
N GLN A 42 29.59 16.87 -14.12
CA GLN A 42 30.02 18.27 -13.98
C GLN A 42 29.14 19.30 -14.74
N THR A 43 27.89 18.95 -15.01
CA THR A 43 26.92 19.85 -15.65
C THR A 43 26.46 20.94 -14.67
N LYS A 44 26.41 22.18 -15.14
CA LYS A 44 26.01 23.36 -14.34
C LYS A 44 24.54 23.70 -14.52
N THR A 45 24.01 23.46 -15.71
CA THR A 45 22.62 23.78 -16.08
C THR A 45 21.91 22.57 -16.69
N PHE A 46 20.57 22.55 -16.63
CA PHE A 46 19.81 21.47 -17.29
C PHE A 46 19.85 21.57 -18.82
N GLN A 47 20.21 22.74 -19.39
CA GLN A 47 20.39 22.92 -20.82
C GLN A 47 21.59 22.12 -21.35
N GLU A 48 22.63 21.91 -20.53
CA GLU A 48 23.80 21.08 -20.86
C GLU A 48 23.51 19.57 -20.78
N VAL A 49 22.37 19.18 -20.23
CA VAL A 49 22.06 17.77 -20.00
C VAL A 49 21.66 17.13 -21.31
N THR A 50 22.40 16.10 -21.71
CA THR A 50 22.11 15.32 -22.90
C THR A 50 21.65 13.90 -22.52
N ARG A 51 21.22 13.13 -23.53
CA ARG A 51 20.82 11.74 -23.37
C ARG A 51 21.90 10.88 -22.71
N ILE A 52 23.19 11.11 -23.03
CA ILE A 52 24.29 10.29 -22.49
C ILE A 52 24.41 10.44 -20.97
N HIS A 53 24.25 11.65 -20.43
CA HIS A 53 24.29 11.89 -18.99
C HIS A 53 23.18 11.12 -18.25
N ILE A 54 21.98 11.03 -18.86
CA ILE A 54 20.88 10.23 -18.29
C ILE A 54 21.22 8.74 -18.33
N VAL A 55 21.75 8.25 -19.45
CA VAL A 55 22.13 6.83 -19.60
C VAL A 55 23.22 6.45 -18.59
N ASN A 56 24.26 7.28 -18.45
CA ASN A 56 25.33 7.10 -17.46
C ASN A 56 24.79 7.07 -16.03
N PHE A 57 23.88 7.99 -15.69
CA PHE A 57 23.22 7.98 -14.38
C PHE A 57 22.44 6.68 -14.12
N LEU A 58 21.68 6.20 -15.11
CA LEU A 58 20.92 4.96 -14.97
C LEU A 58 21.84 3.74 -14.84
N GLN A 59 22.97 3.74 -15.55
CA GLN A 59 24.00 2.72 -15.44
C GLN A 59 24.66 2.75 -14.04
N TYR A 60 25.02 3.93 -13.55
CA TYR A 60 25.51 4.13 -12.18
C TYR A 60 24.52 3.58 -11.14
N LEU A 61 23.22 3.85 -11.29
CA LEU A 61 22.21 3.29 -10.39
C LEU A 61 22.16 1.75 -10.46
N LYS A 62 22.28 1.18 -11.65
CA LYS A 62 22.29 -0.27 -11.86
C LYS A 62 23.51 -0.92 -11.21
N GLU A 63 24.69 -0.34 -11.37
CA GLU A 63 25.95 -0.78 -10.75
C GLU A 63 25.91 -0.69 -9.22
N ASN A 64 25.17 0.29 -8.68
CA ASN A 64 24.89 0.42 -7.25
C ASN A 64 23.72 -0.48 -6.78
N GLY A 65 23.38 -1.52 -7.53
CA GLY A 65 22.42 -2.56 -7.12
C GLY A 65 20.96 -2.10 -7.07
N LYS A 66 20.58 -1.01 -7.76
CA LYS A 66 19.17 -0.60 -7.82
C LYS A 66 18.36 -1.57 -8.68
N SER A 67 17.19 -1.96 -8.17
CA SER A 67 16.26 -2.85 -8.90
C SER A 67 15.71 -2.19 -10.17
N SER A 68 15.29 -3.00 -11.15
CA SER A 68 14.62 -2.51 -12.38
C SER A 68 13.38 -1.66 -12.10
N LYS A 69 12.63 -1.96 -11.02
CA LYS A 69 11.50 -1.14 -10.57
C LYS A 69 11.94 0.24 -10.09
N THR A 70 13.08 0.31 -9.40
CA THR A 70 13.67 1.58 -8.96
C THR A 70 14.12 2.39 -10.18
N LEU A 71 14.82 1.76 -11.12
CA LEU A 71 15.25 2.40 -12.38
C LEU A 71 14.07 2.94 -13.18
N ALA A 72 13.01 2.15 -13.37
CA ALA A 72 11.80 2.59 -14.06
C ALA A 72 11.17 3.83 -13.41
N ARG A 73 11.16 3.92 -12.08
CA ARG A 73 10.66 5.09 -11.35
C ARG A 73 11.58 6.31 -11.50
N HIS A 74 12.90 6.14 -11.48
CA HIS A 74 13.83 7.21 -11.81
C HIS A 74 13.58 7.74 -13.22
N ILE A 75 13.46 6.86 -14.22
CA ILE A 75 13.17 7.25 -15.61
C ILE A 75 11.86 8.03 -15.70
N ALA A 76 10.79 7.57 -15.03
CA ALA A 76 9.51 8.28 -15.00
C ALA A 76 9.63 9.69 -14.38
N SER A 77 10.37 9.82 -13.27
CA SER A 77 10.59 11.11 -12.62
C SER A 77 11.46 12.06 -13.46
N ILE A 78 12.55 11.58 -14.05
CA ILE A 78 13.46 12.33 -14.92
C ILE A 78 12.72 12.81 -16.17
N ARG A 79 11.94 11.92 -16.81
CA ARG A 79 11.14 12.27 -17.98
C ARG A 79 10.09 13.32 -17.64
N SER A 80 9.35 13.11 -16.54
CA SER A 80 8.34 14.09 -16.12
C SER A 80 8.96 15.45 -15.79
N PHE A 81 10.17 15.48 -15.25
CA PHE A 81 10.91 16.71 -14.96
C PHE A 81 11.36 17.43 -16.23
N HIS A 82 12.04 16.73 -17.16
CA HIS A 82 12.54 17.36 -18.39
C HIS A 82 11.39 17.83 -19.31
N GLN A 83 10.27 17.09 -19.35
CA GLN A 83 9.07 17.54 -20.04
C GLN A 83 8.45 18.80 -19.42
N PHE A 84 8.51 18.95 -18.09
CA PHE A 84 8.10 20.18 -17.42
C PHE A 84 9.07 21.32 -17.74
N SER A 85 10.38 21.10 -17.63
CA SER A 85 11.38 22.12 -17.93
C SER A 85 11.29 22.61 -19.38
N LEU A 86 11.00 21.73 -20.34
CA LEU A 86 10.76 22.12 -21.74
C LEU A 86 9.48 22.95 -21.88
N ARG A 87 8.40 22.57 -21.18
CA ARG A 87 7.12 23.31 -21.20
C ARG A 87 7.26 24.72 -20.64
N GLU A 88 7.99 24.86 -19.53
CA GLU A 88 8.31 26.15 -18.91
C GLU A 88 9.37 26.94 -19.68
N ARG A 89 9.84 26.42 -20.83
CA ARG A 89 10.91 27.01 -21.65
C ARG A 89 12.21 27.25 -20.87
N ALA A 90 12.42 26.49 -19.80
CA ALA A 90 13.65 26.50 -19.00
C ALA A 90 14.79 25.74 -19.70
N VAL A 91 14.45 24.88 -20.66
CA VAL A 91 15.37 24.21 -21.59
C VAL A 91 14.77 24.20 -23.01
N GLU A 92 15.63 24.08 -24.02
CA GLU A 92 15.20 24.09 -25.43
C GLU A 92 14.85 22.69 -25.98
N HIS A 93 15.32 21.63 -25.32
CA HIS A 93 15.12 20.25 -25.76
C HIS A 93 14.91 19.32 -24.57
N ASP A 94 14.23 18.20 -24.78
CA ASP A 94 14.04 17.14 -23.78
C ASP A 94 15.05 16.01 -24.01
N PRO A 95 16.09 15.85 -23.16
CA PRO A 95 17.10 14.80 -23.31
C PRO A 95 16.56 13.39 -22.99
N SER A 96 15.34 13.26 -22.47
CA SER A 96 14.76 12.01 -22.00
C SER A 96 13.88 11.26 -23.03
N VAL A 97 13.62 11.87 -24.20
CA VAL A 97 12.67 11.37 -25.21
C VAL A 97 12.95 9.92 -25.63
N HIS A 98 14.22 9.57 -25.85
CA HIS A 98 14.65 8.24 -26.31
C HIS A 98 15.26 7.37 -25.20
N ILE A 99 14.89 7.62 -23.95
CA ILE A 99 15.29 6.78 -22.82
C ILE A 99 14.26 5.65 -22.68
N GLU A 100 14.69 4.42 -22.92
CA GLU A 100 13.84 3.25 -22.76
C GLU A 100 13.64 2.90 -21.29
N THR A 101 12.43 2.47 -20.94
CA THR A 101 12.12 1.98 -19.59
C THR A 101 12.33 0.48 -19.56
N PRO A 102 13.21 -0.05 -18.68
CA PRO A 102 13.42 -1.49 -18.58
C PRO A 102 12.08 -2.19 -18.29
N GLN A 103 11.72 -3.17 -19.11
CA GLN A 103 10.64 -4.08 -18.76
C GLN A 103 11.11 -4.90 -17.56
N GLY A 104 10.54 -4.63 -16.39
CA GLY A 104 10.80 -5.45 -15.21
C GLY A 104 10.22 -6.85 -15.40
N GLU A 105 10.96 -7.87 -14.99
CA GLU A 105 10.43 -9.23 -14.86
C GLU A 105 9.15 -9.20 -14.00
N ARG A 106 8.04 -9.68 -14.58
CA ARG A 106 6.79 -9.87 -13.85
C ARG A 106 6.93 -11.11 -12.97
N LYS A 107 7.49 -10.95 -11.77
CA LYS A 107 7.41 -12.00 -10.75
C LYS A 107 5.95 -12.21 -10.37
N LEU A 108 5.48 -13.45 -10.47
CA LEU A 108 4.15 -13.81 -9.99
C LEU A 108 4.02 -13.42 -8.51
N PRO A 109 2.87 -12.85 -8.09
CA PRO A 109 2.65 -12.56 -6.68
C PRO A 109 2.81 -13.83 -5.86
N LYS A 110 3.58 -13.75 -4.77
CA LYS A 110 3.63 -14.84 -3.79
C LYS A 110 2.29 -14.85 -3.05
N VAL A 111 1.69 -16.03 -2.94
CA VAL A 111 0.44 -16.29 -2.22
C VAL A 111 0.71 -17.35 -1.17
N LEU A 112 0.17 -17.15 0.03
CA LEU A 112 0.10 -18.19 1.07
C LEU A 112 -1.03 -19.16 0.75
N SER A 113 -0.81 -20.46 0.94
CA SER A 113 -1.89 -21.46 0.95
C SER A 113 -2.86 -21.22 2.10
N VAL A 114 -4.04 -21.82 2.04
CA VAL A 114 -5.03 -21.78 3.14
C VAL A 114 -4.40 -22.29 4.45
N SER A 115 -3.64 -23.39 4.40
CA SER A 115 -2.96 -23.94 5.59
C SER A 115 -1.89 -23.01 6.17
N GLU A 116 -1.11 -22.32 5.33
CA GLU A 116 -0.13 -21.32 5.78
C GLU A 116 -0.83 -20.11 6.42
N VAL A 117 -1.95 -19.66 5.85
CA VAL A 117 -2.76 -18.60 6.44
C VAL A 117 -3.32 -19.02 7.79
N GLU A 118 -3.84 -20.23 7.92
CA GLU A 118 -4.36 -20.75 9.18
C GLU A 118 -3.26 -20.83 10.25
N ALA A 119 -2.08 -21.37 9.91
CA ALA A 119 -0.95 -21.40 10.81
C ALA A 119 -0.56 -20.00 11.31
N LEU A 120 -0.49 -19.03 10.39
CA LEU A 120 -0.21 -17.63 10.73
C LEU A 120 -1.30 -17.04 11.66
N LEU A 121 -2.58 -17.29 11.36
CA LEU A 121 -3.70 -16.80 12.16
C LEU A 121 -3.71 -17.40 13.57
N GLN A 122 -3.25 -18.63 13.76
CA GLN A 122 -3.20 -19.28 15.08
C GLN A 122 -1.97 -18.92 15.91
N THR A 123 -0.98 -18.26 15.31
CA THR A 123 0.29 -17.91 15.97
C THR A 123 0.12 -16.93 17.15
N PRO A 124 -0.70 -15.85 17.07
CA PRO A 124 -0.80 -14.89 18.17
C PRO A 124 -1.38 -15.51 19.46
N LYS A 125 -0.60 -15.49 20.54
CA LYS A 125 -1.03 -15.98 21.86
C LYS A 125 -2.09 -15.05 22.45
N ALA A 126 -3.35 -15.48 22.48
CA ALA A 126 -4.47 -14.69 22.99
C ALA A 126 -4.49 -14.53 24.54
N THR A 127 -3.35 -14.74 25.21
CA THR A 127 -3.15 -14.59 26.66
C THR A 127 -2.68 -13.20 27.07
N SER A 128 -2.22 -12.37 26.11
CA SER A 128 -1.79 -10.98 26.37
C SER A 128 -2.60 -10.01 25.51
N ALA A 129 -2.72 -8.75 25.95
CA ALA A 129 -3.37 -7.71 25.15
C ALA A 129 -2.74 -7.51 23.77
N PHE A 130 -1.41 -7.64 23.67
CA PHE A 130 -0.70 -7.61 22.40
C PHE A 130 -1.06 -8.79 21.49
N GLY A 131 -1.13 -10.01 22.03
CA GLY A 131 -1.51 -11.17 21.22
C GLY A 131 -2.98 -11.14 20.77
N ILE A 132 -3.89 -10.64 21.62
CA ILE A 132 -5.29 -10.40 21.23
C ILE A 132 -5.37 -9.36 20.11
N ARG A 133 -4.63 -8.25 20.22
CA ARG A 133 -4.52 -7.23 19.15
C ARG A 133 -4.00 -7.84 17.86
N ASP A 134 -2.92 -8.59 17.94
CA ASP A 134 -2.24 -9.17 16.78
C ASP A 134 -3.15 -10.17 16.06
N LYS A 135 -3.89 -11.00 16.80
CA LYS A 135 -4.94 -11.88 16.27
C LYS A 135 -6.02 -11.08 15.53
N ALA A 136 -6.58 -10.05 16.16
CA ALA A 136 -7.62 -9.22 15.55
C ALA A 136 -7.14 -8.52 14.26
N MET A 137 -5.90 -8.04 14.22
CA MET A 137 -5.33 -7.44 13.01
C MET A 137 -5.19 -8.43 11.86
N LEU A 138 -4.73 -9.66 12.12
CA LEU A 138 -4.57 -10.67 11.08
C LEU A 138 -5.92 -11.19 10.58
N GLU A 139 -6.86 -11.47 11.48
CA GLU A 139 -8.21 -11.90 11.12
C GLU A 139 -8.92 -10.84 10.27
N LEU A 140 -8.83 -9.57 10.67
CA LEU A 140 -9.41 -8.47 9.89
C LEU A 140 -8.75 -8.32 8.52
N LEU A 141 -7.41 -8.35 8.44
CA LEU A 141 -6.69 -8.25 7.16
C LEU A 141 -7.06 -9.38 6.21
N TYR A 142 -7.10 -10.61 6.70
CA TYR A 142 -7.44 -11.75 5.87
C TYR A 142 -8.92 -11.71 5.47
N ALA A 143 -9.83 -11.35 6.38
CA ALA A 143 -11.25 -11.27 6.09
C ALA A 143 -11.63 -10.17 5.08
N THR A 144 -10.83 -9.12 4.95
CA THR A 144 -11.25 -7.92 4.18
C THR A 144 -10.31 -7.56 3.04
N GLY A 145 -9.12 -8.15 3.01
CA GLY A 145 -8.08 -7.78 2.06
C GLY A 145 -7.62 -6.33 2.20
N LEU A 146 -7.82 -5.65 3.33
CA LEU A 146 -7.40 -4.25 3.52
C LEU A 146 -5.91 -4.04 3.23
N ARG A 147 -5.55 -2.84 2.73
CA ARG A 147 -4.15 -2.40 2.75
C ARG A 147 -3.75 -2.08 4.19
N VAL A 148 -2.48 -2.24 4.55
CA VAL A 148 -2.02 -1.88 5.91
C VAL A 148 -2.28 -0.44 6.26
N SER A 149 -2.13 0.47 5.29
CA SER A 149 -2.46 1.89 5.51
C SER A 149 -3.92 2.10 5.87
N GLU A 150 -4.82 1.28 5.31
CA GLU A 150 -6.24 1.32 5.64
C GLU A 150 -6.47 0.71 7.02
N LEU A 151 -5.91 -0.48 7.30
CA LEU A 151 -6.00 -1.16 8.60
C LEU A 151 -5.59 -0.25 9.77
N ILE A 152 -4.42 0.39 9.68
CA ILE A 152 -3.91 1.23 10.78
C ILE A 152 -4.63 2.57 10.88
N ALA A 153 -5.37 2.97 9.84
CA ALA A 153 -6.13 4.21 9.81
C ALA A 153 -7.53 4.06 10.43
N LEU A 154 -8.06 2.84 10.55
CA LEU A 154 -9.37 2.58 11.13
C LEU A 154 -9.53 3.18 12.53
N ASN A 155 -10.71 3.77 12.76
CA ASN A 155 -11.22 4.16 14.05
C ASN A 155 -12.22 3.12 14.57
N LEU A 156 -12.64 3.25 15.83
CA LEU A 156 -13.71 2.43 16.40
C LEU A 156 -15.02 2.58 15.62
N GLU A 157 -15.36 3.79 15.19
CA GLU A 157 -16.57 4.10 14.42
C GLU A 157 -16.62 3.42 13.05
N ASP A 158 -15.48 3.01 12.51
CA ASP A 158 -15.40 2.39 11.19
C ASP A 158 -15.77 0.89 11.23
N VAL A 159 -15.84 0.28 12.41
CA VAL A 159 -16.12 -1.14 12.56
C VAL A 159 -17.51 -1.36 13.15
N HIS A 160 -18.45 -1.77 12.32
CA HIS A 160 -19.83 -2.02 12.71
C HIS A 160 -20.04 -3.52 12.96
N LEU A 161 -19.56 -4.02 14.10
CA LEU A 161 -19.57 -5.45 14.45
C LEU A 161 -20.98 -6.05 14.49
N THR A 162 -21.97 -5.33 15.03
CA THR A 162 -23.38 -5.78 15.05
C THR A 162 -23.96 -5.92 13.64
N MET A 163 -23.56 -5.05 12.71
CA MET A 163 -24.01 -5.11 11.32
C MET A 163 -23.13 -6.02 10.45
N GLY A 164 -21.99 -6.47 10.96
CA GLY A 164 -21.05 -7.38 10.31
C GLY A 164 -20.30 -6.75 9.13
N PHE A 165 -19.85 -5.50 9.27
CA PHE A 165 -19.02 -4.86 8.23
C PHE A 165 -18.00 -3.86 8.79
N VAL A 166 -16.98 -3.56 7.97
CA VAL A 166 -16.05 -2.45 8.19
C VAL A 166 -16.19 -1.42 7.07
N ARG A 167 -16.18 -0.14 7.43
CA ARG A 167 -16.09 0.99 6.50
C ARG A 167 -14.62 1.37 6.32
N CYS A 168 -14.18 1.50 5.07
CA CYS A 168 -12.81 1.85 4.75
C CYS A 168 -12.76 3.00 3.75
N THR A 169 -11.92 3.99 4.04
CA THR A 169 -11.64 5.10 3.13
C THR A 169 -10.33 4.84 2.37
N GLY A 170 -10.44 4.71 1.06
CA GLY A 170 -9.34 4.45 0.14
C GLY A 170 -8.72 5.70 -0.50
N LYS A 171 -7.88 5.49 -1.53
CA LYS A 171 -7.25 6.57 -2.29
C LYS A 171 -8.33 7.45 -2.97
N GLY A 172 -8.18 8.77 -2.86
CA GLY A 172 -9.15 9.73 -3.41
C GLY A 172 -10.41 9.92 -2.56
N ASN A 173 -10.32 9.62 -1.26
CA ASN A 173 -11.42 9.73 -0.29
C ASN A 173 -12.66 8.90 -0.63
N LYS A 174 -12.48 7.83 -1.42
CA LYS A 174 -13.56 6.90 -1.77
C LYS A 174 -13.78 5.92 -0.64
N GLU A 175 -15.02 5.87 -0.13
CA GLU A 175 -15.41 4.91 0.89
C GLU A 175 -15.86 3.59 0.26
N ARG A 176 -15.61 2.49 0.97
CA ARG A 176 -16.19 1.18 0.67
C ARG A 176 -16.56 0.45 1.96
N ILE A 177 -17.59 -0.37 1.87
CA ILE A 177 -18.04 -1.25 2.95
C ILE A 177 -17.62 -2.67 2.62
N ILE A 178 -16.95 -3.33 3.55
CA ILE A 178 -16.48 -4.71 3.38
C ILE A 178 -17.15 -5.57 4.45
N PRO A 179 -17.87 -6.65 4.06
CA PRO A 179 -18.43 -7.60 5.03
C PRO A 179 -17.36 -8.21 5.92
N LEU A 180 -17.74 -8.54 7.16
CA LEU A 180 -16.91 -9.25 8.12
C LEU A 180 -17.49 -10.63 8.39
N GLY A 181 -16.64 -11.65 8.38
CA GLY A 181 -16.97 -12.99 8.85
C GLY A 181 -17.10 -13.06 10.37
N SER A 182 -17.69 -14.16 10.84
CA SER A 182 -17.87 -14.46 12.26
C SER A 182 -16.56 -14.38 13.04
N LEU A 183 -15.52 -15.06 12.55
CA LEU A 183 -14.21 -15.16 13.18
C LEU A 183 -13.49 -13.80 13.31
N ALA A 184 -13.58 -12.95 12.28
CA ALA A 184 -13.01 -11.61 12.33
C ALA A 184 -13.79 -10.73 13.32
N THR A 185 -15.12 -10.85 13.32
CA THR A 185 -16.00 -10.11 14.23
C THR A 185 -15.68 -10.45 15.69
N GLU A 186 -15.57 -11.74 16.01
CA GLU A 186 -15.22 -12.23 17.35
C GLU A 186 -13.83 -11.77 17.80
N ALA A 187 -12.84 -11.85 16.91
CA ALA A 187 -11.47 -11.43 17.22
C ALA A 187 -11.40 -9.92 17.51
N ILE A 188 -12.09 -9.10 16.71
CA ILE A 188 -12.14 -7.65 16.91
C ILE A 188 -12.92 -7.30 18.17
N GLN A 189 -14.06 -7.93 18.42
CA GLN A 189 -14.84 -7.71 19.65
C GLN A 189 -14.00 -8.00 20.90
N ARG A 190 -13.34 -9.17 20.93
CA ARG A 190 -12.45 -9.56 22.03
C ARG A 190 -11.30 -8.55 22.21
N TYR A 191 -10.76 -8.03 21.11
CA TYR A 191 -9.76 -6.99 21.18
C TYR A 191 -10.31 -5.70 21.77
N ILE A 192 -11.43 -5.17 21.27
CA ILE A 192 -12.03 -3.92 21.77
C ILE A 192 -12.36 -4.03 23.27
N GLU A 193 -12.92 -5.15 23.70
CA GLU A 193 -13.37 -5.34 25.08
C GLU A 193 -12.24 -5.59 26.08
N LYS A 194 -11.22 -6.35 25.69
CA LYS A 194 -10.15 -6.81 26.59
C LYS A 194 -8.82 -6.16 26.25
N GLY A 195 -8.25 -6.52 25.10
CA GLY A 195 -6.89 -6.13 24.74
C GLY A 195 -6.69 -4.62 24.57
N ARG A 196 -7.63 -3.95 23.89
CA ARG A 196 -7.55 -2.51 23.61
C ARG A 196 -7.68 -1.69 24.88
N LYS A 197 -8.61 -2.03 25.78
CA LYS A 197 -8.77 -1.34 27.07
C LYS A 197 -7.48 -1.39 27.88
N GLU A 198 -6.81 -2.54 27.93
CA GLU A 198 -5.52 -2.71 28.59
C GLU A 198 -4.41 -1.86 27.94
N LEU A 199 -4.28 -1.92 26.61
CA LEU A 199 -3.25 -1.15 25.88
C LEU A 199 -3.46 0.37 25.94
N MET A 200 -4.72 0.81 26.03
CA MET A 200 -5.10 2.22 26.08
C MET A 200 -4.78 2.84 27.45
N GLY A 201 -4.88 2.06 28.52
CA GLY A 201 -4.71 2.55 29.90
C GLY A 201 -5.69 3.68 30.19
N LYS A 202 -5.18 4.85 30.59
CA LYS A 202 -6.00 6.04 30.92
C LYS A 202 -6.22 7.00 29.74
N LYS A 203 -5.70 6.69 28.55
CA LYS A 203 -5.81 7.59 27.39
C LYS A 203 -7.18 7.47 26.73
N THR A 204 -7.57 8.52 26.01
CA THR A 204 -8.70 8.46 25.06
C THR A 204 -8.13 8.61 23.66
N VAL A 205 -8.30 7.58 22.84
CA VAL A 205 -7.82 7.52 21.46
C VAL A 205 -8.90 6.84 20.64
N ASP A 206 -9.21 7.32 19.43
CA ASP A 206 -10.27 6.72 18.59
C ASP A 206 -9.75 5.59 17.70
N ALA A 207 -8.43 5.54 17.49
CA ALA A 207 -7.78 4.53 16.67
C ALA A 207 -8.15 3.12 17.12
N LEU A 208 -8.55 2.26 16.16
CA LEU A 208 -8.91 0.88 16.46
C LEU A 208 -7.70 0.14 17.06
N PHE A 209 -6.57 0.11 16.33
CA PHE A 209 -5.37 -0.62 16.74
C PHE A 209 -4.31 0.28 17.37
N LEU A 210 -3.87 -0.11 18.57
CA LEU A 210 -2.92 0.65 19.38
C LEU A 210 -1.52 0.01 19.42
N ASN A 211 -0.50 0.85 19.56
CA ASN A 211 0.87 0.47 19.86
C ASN A 211 1.08 0.28 21.37
N HIS A 212 2.30 -0.05 21.78
CA HIS A 212 2.65 -0.30 23.19
C HIS A 212 2.60 0.95 24.08
N HIS A 213 2.51 2.14 23.51
CA HIS A 213 2.30 3.40 24.24
C HIS A 213 0.81 3.82 24.29
N GLY A 214 -0.10 2.99 23.79
CA GLY A 214 -1.53 3.31 23.71
C GLY A 214 -1.92 4.30 22.61
N ASN A 215 -1.00 4.63 21.69
CA ASN A 215 -1.29 5.51 20.54
C ASN A 215 -1.55 4.67 19.27
N ARG A 216 -2.04 5.28 18.18
CA ARG A 216 -2.26 4.59 16.88
C ARG A 216 -1.04 3.77 16.45
N LEU A 217 -1.28 2.53 16.01
CA LEU A 217 -0.24 1.67 15.47
C LEU A 217 0.31 2.23 14.15
N SER A 218 1.63 2.22 13.97
CA SER A 218 2.26 2.63 12.72
C SER A 218 2.40 1.45 11.75
N ARG A 219 2.49 1.75 10.45
CA ARG A 219 2.77 0.74 9.41
C ARG A 219 4.04 -0.06 9.70
N GLN A 220 5.09 0.62 10.19
CA GLN A 220 6.34 -0.03 10.58
C GLN A 220 6.15 -0.96 11.80
N GLY A 221 5.33 -0.54 12.77
CA GLY A 221 4.96 -1.36 13.91
C GLY A 221 4.25 -2.64 13.48
N PHE A 222 3.23 -2.52 12.62
CA PHE A 222 2.55 -3.68 12.04
C PHE A 222 3.50 -4.60 11.28
N TRP A 223 4.41 -4.04 10.47
CA TRP A 223 5.39 -4.82 9.73
C TRP A 223 6.31 -5.66 10.63
N LYS A 224 6.77 -5.09 11.75
CA LYS A 224 7.57 -5.82 12.75
C LYS A 224 6.78 -6.97 13.37
N ILE A 225 5.49 -6.73 13.68
CA ILE A 225 4.58 -7.75 14.22
C ILE A 225 4.40 -8.89 13.21
N LEU A 226 4.08 -8.58 11.96
CA LEU A 226 3.87 -9.57 10.90
C LEU A 226 5.11 -10.43 10.67
N LYS A 227 6.30 -9.83 10.62
CA LYS A 227 7.57 -10.58 10.47
C LYS A 227 7.83 -11.53 11.62
N ARG A 228 7.57 -11.11 12.85
CA ARG A 228 7.71 -11.97 14.03
C ARG A 228 6.76 -13.17 13.94
N LEU A 229 5.48 -12.91 13.66
CA LEU A 229 4.46 -13.96 13.56
C LEU A 229 4.72 -14.92 12.40
N ALA A 230 5.21 -14.43 11.25
CA ALA A 230 5.61 -15.30 10.14
C ALA A 230 6.69 -16.30 10.54
N LYS A 231 7.69 -15.84 11.32
CA LYS A 231 8.76 -16.69 11.82
C LYS A 231 8.24 -17.72 12.83
N GLU A 232 7.38 -17.30 13.75
CA GLU A 232 6.75 -18.21 14.73
C GLU A 232 5.83 -19.25 14.05
N ALA A 233 5.22 -18.91 12.91
CA ALA A 233 4.41 -19.80 12.09
C ALA A 233 5.22 -20.73 11.16
N ASN A 234 6.56 -20.66 11.18
CA ASN A 234 7.46 -21.38 10.26
C ASN A 234 7.16 -21.13 8.77
N ILE A 235 6.75 -19.91 8.41
CA ILE A 235 6.52 -19.54 7.01
C ILE A 235 7.84 -19.05 6.42
N GLU A 236 8.46 -19.87 5.57
CA GLU A 236 9.72 -19.54 4.89
C GLU A 236 9.55 -18.52 3.76
N LYS A 237 8.33 -18.42 3.21
CA LYS A 237 8.00 -17.46 2.17
C LYS A 237 8.13 -16.03 2.70
N GLU A 238 8.57 -15.13 1.84
CA GLU A 238 8.60 -13.70 2.14
C GLU A 238 7.17 -13.17 2.38
N LEU A 239 6.81 -13.02 3.66
CA LEU A 239 5.51 -12.52 4.05
C LEU A 239 5.52 -11.00 4.10
N THR A 240 4.71 -10.41 3.22
CA THR A 240 4.39 -8.99 3.26
C THR A 240 2.89 -8.82 3.49
N PRO A 241 2.42 -7.65 3.92
CA PRO A 241 0.98 -7.41 4.01
C PRO A 241 0.27 -7.48 2.66
N HIS A 242 0.99 -7.21 1.57
CA HIS A 242 0.47 -7.43 0.23
C HIS A 242 0.27 -8.92 -0.05
N THR A 243 1.15 -9.80 0.44
CA THR A 243 1.01 -11.27 0.32
C THR A 243 -0.32 -11.74 0.93
N LEU A 244 -0.67 -11.31 2.15
CA LEU A 244 -1.95 -11.67 2.78
C LEU A 244 -3.17 -11.17 2.00
N ARG A 245 -3.09 -9.95 1.48
CA ARG A 245 -4.15 -9.39 0.64
C ARG A 245 -4.30 -10.14 -0.69
N HIS A 246 -3.19 -10.59 -1.29
CA HIS A 246 -3.25 -11.42 -2.49
C HIS A 246 -3.84 -12.79 -2.17
N SER A 247 -3.46 -13.41 -1.04
CA SER A 247 -4.09 -14.67 -0.57
C SER A 247 -5.59 -14.53 -0.40
N PHE A 248 -6.08 -13.47 0.23
CA PHE A 248 -7.53 -13.21 0.32
C PHE A 248 -8.20 -13.19 -1.06
N ALA A 249 -7.62 -12.43 -2.01
CA ALA A 249 -8.17 -12.31 -3.35
C ALA A 249 -8.16 -13.65 -4.10
N THR A 250 -7.02 -14.36 -4.06
CA THR A 250 -6.82 -15.65 -4.72
C THR A 250 -7.76 -16.70 -4.15
N HIS A 251 -7.86 -16.85 -2.83
CA HIS A 251 -8.72 -17.86 -2.22
C HIS A 251 -10.21 -17.62 -2.49
N LEU A 252 -10.65 -16.35 -2.53
CA LEU A 252 -12.03 -16.04 -2.94
C LEU A 252 -12.29 -16.47 -4.39
N LEU A 253 -11.38 -16.16 -5.31
CA LEU A 253 -11.51 -16.54 -6.72
C LEU A 253 -11.45 -18.06 -6.91
N GLU A 254 -10.55 -18.75 -6.22
CA GLU A 254 -10.41 -20.22 -6.25
C GLU A 254 -11.66 -20.92 -5.72
N ASN A 255 -12.35 -20.33 -4.74
CA ASN A 255 -13.62 -20.85 -4.25
C ASN A 255 -14.81 -20.51 -5.17
N GLY A 256 -14.62 -19.72 -6.22
CA GLY A 256 -15.66 -19.41 -7.22
C GLY A 256 -16.32 -18.04 -7.05
N ALA A 257 -15.75 -17.13 -6.25
CA ALA A 257 -16.26 -15.76 -6.17
C ALA A 257 -16.12 -15.01 -7.50
N ASP A 258 -17.14 -14.22 -7.83
CA ASP A 258 -17.13 -13.35 -9.00
C ASP A 258 -16.01 -12.30 -8.92
N LEU A 259 -15.23 -12.15 -9.99
CA LEU A 259 -14.08 -11.24 -10.06
C LEU A 259 -14.46 -9.80 -9.73
N ARG A 260 -15.64 -9.35 -10.16
CA ARG A 260 -16.11 -7.98 -9.87
C ARG A 260 -16.35 -7.77 -8.37
N ALA A 261 -16.97 -8.73 -7.70
CA ALA A 261 -17.18 -8.67 -6.25
C ALA A 261 -15.85 -8.63 -5.48
N VAL A 262 -14.86 -9.43 -5.89
CA VAL A 262 -13.51 -9.39 -5.29
C VAL A 262 -12.83 -8.04 -5.54
N GLN A 263 -12.94 -7.48 -6.74
CA GLN A 263 -12.39 -6.15 -7.08
C GLN A 263 -13.02 -5.03 -6.25
N GLU A 264 -14.33 -5.07 -6.03
CA GLU A 264 -15.08 -4.12 -5.19
C GLU A 264 -14.59 -4.17 -3.74
N MET A 265 -14.46 -5.37 -3.14
CA MET A 265 -13.95 -5.54 -1.77
C MET A 265 -12.53 -4.99 -1.60
N LEU A 266 -11.68 -5.21 -2.61
CA LEU A 266 -10.30 -4.73 -2.62
C LEU A 266 -10.20 -3.23 -2.92
N GLY A 267 -11.19 -2.60 -3.55
CA GLY A 267 -11.14 -1.20 -3.94
C GLY A 267 -10.07 -0.93 -5.00
N HIS A 268 -10.06 -1.73 -6.08
CA HIS A 268 -9.27 -1.42 -7.28
C HIS A 268 -9.95 -0.28 -8.06
N ALA A 269 -9.17 0.73 -8.44
CA ALA A 269 -9.66 2.01 -8.94
C ALA A 269 -9.82 2.08 -10.48
N ASP A 270 -9.50 1.00 -11.21
CA ASP A 270 -9.71 0.95 -12.65
C ASP A 270 -10.92 0.07 -12.98
N ILE A 271 -12.07 0.74 -13.05
CA ILE A 271 -13.02 0.70 -14.17
C ILE A 271 -13.91 1.93 -13.99
N SER A 272 -14.16 2.61 -15.10
CA SER A 272 -15.08 3.73 -15.28
C SER A 272 -16.38 3.57 -14.47
N THR A 273 -16.98 4.71 -14.12
CA THR A 273 -18.31 4.88 -13.50
C THR A 273 -18.37 4.77 -11.97
N THR A 274 -17.97 5.87 -11.34
CA THR A 274 -18.45 6.26 -9.99
C THR A 274 -19.94 6.68 -10.02
N GLN A 275 -20.72 6.23 -11.01
CA GLN A 275 -22.09 6.67 -11.26
C GLN A 275 -23.14 5.54 -11.34
N ILE A 276 -22.76 4.27 -11.21
CA ILE A 276 -23.74 3.15 -11.30
C ILE A 276 -24.10 2.52 -9.95
N TYR A 277 -23.34 2.79 -8.88
CA TYR A 277 -23.41 1.96 -7.67
C TYR A 277 -24.10 2.64 -6.48
N THR A 278 -25.33 3.10 -6.68
CA THR A 278 -26.31 3.26 -5.59
C THR A 278 -27.16 2.00 -5.37
N HIS A 279 -27.15 1.01 -6.29
CA HIS A 279 -28.08 -0.13 -6.22
C HIS A 279 -27.54 -1.52 -6.64
N VAL A 280 -26.22 -1.76 -6.64
CA VAL A 280 -25.74 -3.16 -6.63
C VAL A 280 -25.59 -3.59 -5.17
N SER A 281 -26.60 -4.34 -4.74
CA SER A 281 -26.98 -4.54 -3.34
C SER A 281 -25.82 -5.00 -2.44
N LYS A 282 -25.66 -4.32 -1.29
CA LYS A 282 -24.85 -4.75 -0.15
C LYS A 282 -25.08 -6.24 0.21
N THR A 283 -26.29 -6.76 -0.07
CA THR A 283 -26.65 -8.17 0.07
C THR A 283 -25.78 -9.08 -0.80
N ARG A 284 -25.55 -8.74 -2.08
CA ARG A 284 -24.74 -9.55 -3.00
C ARG A 284 -23.29 -9.69 -2.53
N LEU A 285 -22.67 -8.61 -2.04
CA LEU A 285 -21.30 -8.68 -1.50
C LEU A 285 -21.23 -9.56 -0.25
N LYS A 286 -22.24 -9.47 0.62
CA LYS A 286 -22.33 -10.31 1.82
C LYS A 286 -22.54 -11.78 1.46
N ASP A 287 -23.35 -12.08 0.45
CA ASP A 287 -23.61 -13.45 0.00
C ASP A 287 -22.39 -14.08 -0.65
N VAL A 288 -21.71 -13.36 -1.56
CA VAL A 288 -20.44 -13.79 -2.15
C VAL A 288 -19.40 -14.05 -1.06
N TYR A 289 -19.28 -13.14 -0.10
CA TYR A 289 -18.37 -13.33 1.03
C TYR A 289 -18.70 -14.60 1.82
N LYS A 290 -19.96 -14.79 2.20
CA LYS A 290 -20.42 -15.96 2.96
C LYS A 290 -20.21 -17.28 2.25
N GLN A 291 -20.43 -17.29 0.94
CA GLN A 291 -20.37 -18.52 0.14
C GLN A 291 -18.94 -18.94 -0.19
N PHE A 292 -18.05 -17.97 -0.39
CA PHE A 292 -16.75 -18.23 -1.02
C PHE A 292 -15.54 -17.90 -0.15
N HIS A 293 -15.69 -17.15 0.95
CA HIS A 293 -14.56 -16.91 1.85
C HIS A 293 -14.30 -18.16 2.72
N PRO A 294 -13.06 -18.68 2.82
CA PRO A 294 -12.77 -19.91 3.57
C PRO A 294 -13.13 -19.87 5.07
N ARG A 295 -13.38 -18.67 5.60
CA ARG A 295 -13.58 -18.39 7.03
C ARG A 295 -14.74 -17.40 7.27
N ALA A 296 -15.74 -17.34 6.38
CA ALA A 296 -16.91 -16.49 6.58
C ALA A 296 -17.71 -16.83 7.84
#